data_AF-A0A926TPA4-F1
#
_entry.id   AF-A0A926TPA4-F1
#
_cell.length_a   1.000
_cell.length_b   1.000
_cell.length_c   1.000
_cell.angle_alpha   90.00
_cell.angle_beta   90.00
_cell.angle_gamma   90.00
#
_symmetry.space_group_name_H-M   'P 1'
#
loop_
_entity.id
_entity.type
_entity.pdbx_description
1 polymer ?
#
loop_
_entity_poly.entity_id
_entity_poly.type
_entity_poly.pdbx_seq_one_letter_code
_entity_poly.pdbx_strand_id
1 'polypeptide(L)'
;MDNLPVHHASVVTEAIEAAGAKVVCLPPYSPDLSPIELCWSKLKQVLRSAKARTTEALDQALSKIINECISEDDALGWFAHCGLFV
;
A
#
# COMPACT_ATOMS: atom_id res chain seq x y z
N MET A 1 3.83 -9.03 1.52
CA MET A 1 3.20 -9.25 0.20
C MET A 1 2.04 -10.21 0.37
N ASP A 2 0.90 -9.95 -0.27
CA ASP A 2 -0.24 -10.86 -0.24
C ASP A 2 0.01 -12.13 -1.06
N ASN A 3 -0.98 -13.03 -1.11
CA ASN A 3 -0.85 -14.34 -1.75
C ASN A 3 -1.38 -14.41 -3.19
N LEU A 4 -1.49 -13.27 -3.90
CA LEU A 4 -1.81 -13.30 -5.33
C LEU A 4 -0.76 -14.15 -6.08
N PRO A 5 -1.14 -15.10 -6.96
CA PRO A 5 -0.18 -16.03 -7.56
C PRO A 5 1.01 -15.37 -8.28
N VAL A 6 0.81 -14.18 -8.84
CA VAL A 6 1.88 -13.41 -9.51
C VAL A 6 2.99 -12.97 -8.55
N HIS A 7 2.69 -12.81 -7.26
CA HIS A 7 3.65 -12.46 -6.22
C HIS A 7 4.60 -13.61 -5.85
N HIS A 8 4.24 -14.86 -6.20
CA HIS A 8 5.07 -16.05 -5.94
C HIS A 8 5.94 -16.45 -7.13
N ALA A 9 5.93 -15.69 -8.23
CA ALA A 9 6.78 -15.96 -9.37
C ALA A 9 8.27 -15.75 -8.99
N SER A 10 9.14 -16.68 -9.36
CA SER A 10 10.56 -16.63 -8.99
C SER A 10 11.23 -15.33 -9.42
N VAL A 11 10.91 -14.84 -10.62
CA VAL A 11 11.40 -13.57 -11.17
C VAL A 11 11.10 -12.36 -10.28
N VAL A 12 9.97 -12.38 -9.55
CA VAL A 12 9.61 -11.29 -8.62
C VAL A 12 10.48 -11.35 -7.39
N THR A 13 10.63 -12.54 -6.78
CA THR A 13 11.49 -12.73 -5.60
C THR A 13 12.95 -12.41 -5.92
N GLU A 14 13.47 -12.94 -7.03
CA GLU A 14 14.85 -12.70 -7.50
C GLU A 14 15.11 -11.21 -7.71
N ALA A 15 14.18 -10.48 -8.34
CA ALA A 15 14.33 -9.05 -8.57
C ALA A 15 14.34 -8.23 -7.27
N ILE A 16 13.51 -8.60 -6.28
CA ILE A 16 13.45 -7.93 -4.98
C ILE A 16 14.75 -8.20 -4.19
N GLU A 17 15.21 -9.45 -4.17
CA GLU A 17 16.43 -9.84 -3.45
C GLU A 17 17.70 -9.27 -4.10
N ALA A 18 17.74 -9.14 -5.43
CA ALA A 18 18.82 -8.46 -6.14
C ALA A 18 18.94 -6.97 -5.76
N ALA A 19 17.85 -6.34 -5.31
CA ALA A 19 17.85 -4.97 -4.79
C ALA A 19 18.27 -4.88 -3.30
N GLY A 20 18.59 -6.00 -2.66
CA GLY A 20 18.98 -6.06 -1.24
C GLY A 20 17.81 -6.07 -0.27
N ALA A 21 16.57 -6.22 -0.76
CA ALA A 21 15.37 -6.35 0.06
C ALA A 21 15.02 -7.82 0.32
N LYS A 22 14.21 -8.06 1.35
CA LYS A 22 13.69 -9.40 1.66
C LYS A 22 12.21 -9.49 1.36
N VAL A 23 11.79 -10.57 0.70
CA VAL A 23 10.38 -10.87 0.51
C VAL A 23 9.79 -11.46 1.80
N VAL A 24 8.72 -10.82 2.30
CA VAL A 24 7.92 -11.31 3.43
C VAL A 24 6.48 -11.52 2.95
N CYS A 25 6.05 -12.78 2.85
CA CYS A 25 4.68 -13.13 2.50
C CYS A 25 3.80 -13.17 3.76
N LEU A 26 2.61 -12.59 3.67
CA LEU A 26 1.63 -12.62 4.76
C LEU A 26 0.91 -13.97 4.79
N PRO A 27 0.38 -14.41 5.95
CA PRO A 27 -0.51 -15.57 5.99
C PRO A 27 -1.73 -15.39 5.06
N PRO A 28 -2.29 -16.48 4.52
CA PRO A 28 -3.49 -16.41 3.69
C PRO A 28 -4.65 -15.73 4.42
N TYR A 29 -5.39 -14.88 3.69
CA TYR A 29 -6.55 -14.15 4.21
C TYR A 29 -6.26 -13.24 5.42
N SER A 30 -5.05 -12.68 5.49
CA SER A 30 -4.64 -11.72 6.54
C SER A 30 -4.45 -10.29 6.03
N PRO A 31 -5.51 -9.63 5.51
CA PRO A 31 -5.41 -8.24 5.06
C PRO A 31 -5.16 -7.25 6.21
N ASP A 32 -5.52 -7.63 7.44
CA ASP A 32 -5.24 -6.92 8.69
C ASP A 32 -3.74 -6.78 8.98
N LEU A 33 -2.91 -7.69 8.45
CA LEU A 33 -1.46 -7.64 8.57
C LEU A 33 -0.79 -6.86 7.43
N SER A 34 -1.56 -6.19 6.56
CA SER A 34 -1.07 -5.47 5.38
C SER A 34 -1.18 -3.95 5.56
N PRO A 35 -0.08 -3.21 5.77
CA PRO A 35 -0.12 -1.76 6.01
C PRO A 35 -0.77 -0.96 4.87
N ILE A 36 -0.68 -1.46 3.63
CA ILE A 36 -1.27 -0.78 2.48
C ILE A 36 -2.80 -0.73 2.55
N GLU A 37 -3.45 -1.65 3.27
CA GLU A 37 -4.91 -1.62 3.44
C GLU A 37 -5.36 -0.42 4.29
N LEU A 38 -4.57 -0.06 5.31
CA LEU A 38 -4.78 1.15 6.11
C LEU A 38 -4.56 2.42 5.28
N CYS A 39 -3.53 2.42 4.44
CA CYS A 39 -3.29 3.47 3.44
C CYS A 39 -4.49 3.64 2.50
N TRP A 40 -4.98 2.54 1.91
CA TRP A 40 -6.16 2.55 1.04
C TRP A 40 -7.41 3.05 1.76
N SER A 41 -7.60 2.70 3.04
CA SER A 41 -8.71 3.19 3.84
C SER A 41 -8.70 4.72 3.94
N LYS A 42 -7.57 5.30 4.34
CA LYS A 42 -7.39 6.77 4.46
C LYS A 42 -7.53 7.46 3.10
N LEU A 43 -6.86 6.95 2.07
CA LEU A 43 -6.92 7.50 0.72
C LEU A 43 -8.36 7.52 0.19
N LYS A 44 -9.09 6.40 0.29
CA LYS A 44 -10.49 6.32 -0.16
C LYS A 44 -11.41 7.24 0.63
N GLN A 45 -11.15 7.44 1.92
CA GLN A 45 -11.92 8.39 2.74
C GLN A 45 -11.84 9.81 2.17
N VAL A 46 -10.64 10.28 1.85
CA VAL A 46 -10.44 11.61 1.28
C VAL A 46 -10.95 11.68 -0.16
N LEU A 47 -10.65 10.66 -0.98
CA LEU A 47 -10.99 10.64 -2.40
C LEU A 47 -12.51 10.73 -2.66
N ARG A 48 -13.34 10.15 -1.79
CA ARG A 48 -14.81 10.24 -1.91
C ARG A 48 -15.33 11.68 -1.96
N SER A 49 -14.63 12.61 -1.32
CA SER A 49 -15.00 14.04 -1.34
C SER A 49 -14.70 14.72 -2.67
N ALA A 50 -13.71 14.23 -3.42
CA ALA A 50 -13.28 14.81 -4.69
C ALA A 50 -14.32 14.61 -5.82
N LYS A 51 -15.16 13.57 -5.72
CA LYS A 51 -16.24 13.25 -6.68
C LYS A 51 -15.79 13.26 -8.16
N ALA A 52 -14.54 12.90 -8.42
CA ALA A 52 -13.97 12.87 -9.77
C ALA A 52 -14.78 11.96 -10.71
N ARG A 53 -15.03 12.42 -11.93
CA ARG A 53 -15.82 11.72 -12.96
C ARG A 53 -15.06 11.43 -14.25
N THR A 54 -13.79 11.82 -14.30
CA THR A 54 -12.87 11.49 -15.40
C THR A 54 -11.58 10.92 -14.81
N THR A 55 -10.82 10.22 -15.65
CA THR A 55 -9.50 9.69 -15.33
C THR A 55 -8.54 10.80 -14.92
N GLU A 56 -8.54 11.91 -15.64
CA GLU A 56 -7.63 13.03 -15.38
C GLU A 56 -7.94 13.70 -14.03
N ALA A 57 -9.22 13.89 -13.73
CA ALA A 57 -9.65 14.44 -12.44
C ALA A 57 -9.33 13.48 -11.28
N LEU A 58 -9.44 12.17 -11.52
CA LEU A 58 -9.06 11.16 -10.53
C LEU A 58 -7.55 11.19 -10.27
N ASP A 59 -6.72 11.24 -11.31
CA ASP A 59 -5.26 11.27 -11.19
C ASP A 59 -4.77 12.53 -10.47
N GLN A 60 -5.36 13.69 -10.76
CA GLN A 60 -5.08 14.93 -10.05
C GLN A 60 -5.47 14.85 -8.57
N ALA A 61 -6.66 14.29 -8.27
CA ALA A 61 -7.11 14.10 -6.90
C ALA A 61 -6.20 13.13 -6.13
N LEU A 62 -5.83 11.99 -6.74
CA LEU A 62 -4.92 11.02 -6.14
C LEU A 62 -3.55 11.64 -5.85
N SER A 63 -2.98 12.33 -6.82
CA SER A 63 -1.68 13.02 -6.67
C SER A 63 -1.73 14.02 -5.51
N LYS A 64 -2.80 14.80 -5.41
CA LYS A 64 -2.98 15.74 -4.30
C LYS A 64 -3.06 15.02 -2.95
N ILE A 65 -3.90 13.98 -2.86
CA ILE A 65 -4.12 13.23 -1.62
C ILE A 65 -2.83 12.55 -1.14
N ILE A 66 -2.09 11.92 -2.04
CA ILE A 66 -0.84 11.23 -1.70
C ILE A 66 0.20 12.23 -1.16
N ASN A 67 0.31 13.41 -1.77
CA ASN A 67 1.31 14.41 -1.36
C ASN A 67 0.91 15.22 -0.12
N GLU A 68 -0.39 15.43 0.13
CA GLU A 68 -0.86 16.36 1.17
C GLU A 68 -1.54 15.67 2.37
N CYS A 69 -2.03 14.44 2.21
CA CYS A 69 -2.88 13.78 3.22
C CYS A 69 -2.29 12.49 3.80
N ILE A 70 -1.16 12.01 3.27
CA ILE A 70 -0.46 10.81 3.76
C ILE A 70 0.94 11.26 4.22
N SER A 71 1.21 11.16 5.51
CA SER A 71 2.50 11.53 6.10
C SER A 71 3.40 10.31 6.35
N GLU A 72 4.66 10.58 6.68
CA GLU A 72 5.59 9.56 7.17
C GLU A 72 5.10 8.92 8.49
N ASP A 73 4.53 9.73 9.39
CA ASP A 73 3.95 9.24 10.65
C ASP A 73 2.77 8.28 10.41
N ASP A 74 1.94 8.55 9.40
CA ASP A 74 0.88 7.61 9.01
C ASP A 74 1.49 6.26 8.59
N ALA A 75 2.49 6.31 7.71
CA ALA A 75 3.14 5.10 7.21
C ALA A 75 3.76 4.29 8.36
N LEU A 76 4.60 4.92 9.19
CA LEU A 76 5.21 4.27 10.36
C LEU A 76 4.15 3.72 11.31
N GLY A 77 3.07 4.47 11.55
CA GLY A 77 1.94 4.02 12.36
C GLY A 77 1.23 2.78 11.80
N TRP A 78 1.05 2.69 10.48
CA TRP A 78 0.43 1.53 9.82
C TRP A 78 1.32 0.29 9.90
N PHE A 79 2.63 0.44 9.69
CA PHE A 79 3.58 -0.66 9.87
C PHE A 79 3.58 -1.17 11.32
N ALA A 80 3.63 -0.26 12.29
CA ALA A 80 3.54 -0.60 13.71
C ALA A 80 2.21 -1.28 14.07
N HIS A 81 1.08 -0.82 13.52
CA HIS A 81 -0.24 -1.42 13.73
C HIS A 81 -0.29 -2.88 13.26
N CYS A 82 0.36 -3.19 12.14
CA CYS A 82 0.44 -4.55 11.60
C CYS A 82 1.51 -5.42 12.30
N GLY A 83 2.20 -4.92 13.34
CA GLY A 83 3.28 -5.62 14.02
C GLY A 83 4.54 -5.79 13.16
N LEU A 84 4.66 -5.01 12.09
CA LEU A 84 5.82 -4.98 11.20
C LEU A 84 6.74 -3.86 11.69
N PHE A 85 7.59 -4.17 12.66
CA PHE A 85 8.57 -3.22 13.18
C PHE A 85 9.62 -2.95 12.09
N VAL A 86 9.81 -1.67 11.76
CA VAL A 86 10.91 -1.16 10.94
C VAL A 86 12.05 -0.74 11.86
#